data_AF-A0A7V1GIA2-F1
#
_entry.id   AF-A0A7V1GIA2-F1
#
_cell.length_a   1.000
_cell.length_b   1.000
_cell.length_c   1.000
_cell.angle_alpha   90.00
_cell.angle_beta   90.00
_cell.angle_gamma   90.00
#
_symmetry.space_group_name_H-M   'P 1'
#
loop_
_entity.id
_entity.type
_entity.pdbx_description
1 polymer ?
#
loop_
_entity_poly.entity_id
_entity_poly.type
_entity_poly.pdbx_seq_one_letter_code
_entity_poly.pdbx_strand_id
1 'polypeptide(L)'
;MDVEEILGASGPFARLIEGFIPRDAQLQMAKSVGDALSNAKVLVAEAGTGTGKTFAYLVPALLSGQKVIVSTGTKNLQDQLFQKDLPLVKKALGVPVEVALLKGRANYLCPHRLELAMSGGRFQS
;
A
#
# COMPACT_ATOMS: atom_id res chain seq x y z
N MET A 1 2.83 5.70 -18.50
CA MET A 1 3.71 4.55 -18.28
C MET A 1 2.82 3.33 -18.20
N ASP A 2 3.16 2.29 -18.95
CA ASP A 2 2.41 1.03 -18.95
C ASP A 2 2.78 0.19 -17.72
N VAL A 3 1.81 -0.51 -17.13
CA VAL A 3 2.02 -1.43 -16.00
C VAL A 3 2.96 -2.57 -16.37
N GLU A 4 2.98 -2.99 -17.64
CA GLU A 4 3.89 -4.02 -18.15
C GLU A 4 5.36 -3.59 -18.09
N GLU A 5 5.65 -2.37 -18.54
CA GLU A 5 7.00 -1.79 -18.48
C GLU A 5 7.47 -1.62 -17.04
N ILE A 6 6.55 -1.23 -16.16
CA ILE A 6 6.85 -0.94 -14.75
C ILE A 6 7.18 -2.23 -13.99
N LEU A 7 6.35 -3.25 -14.13
CA LEU A 7 6.45 -4.52 -13.41
C LEU A 7 7.25 -5.58 -14.20
N GLY A 8 7.78 -5.21 -15.38
CA GLY A 8 8.60 -6.06 -16.24
C GLY A 8 10.03 -6.25 -15.73
N ALA A 9 10.79 -7.12 -16.41
CA ALA A 9 12.12 -7.56 -15.98
C ALA A 9 13.18 -6.44 -16.00
N SER A 10 12.95 -5.40 -16.79
CA SER A 10 13.79 -4.20 -16.89
C SER A 10 13.16 -2.98 -16.21
N GLY A 11 12.03 -3.16 -15.52
CA GLY A 11 11.28 -2.10 -14.89
C GLY A 11 11.96 -1.51 -13.64
N PRO A 12 11.44 -0.40 -13.09
CA PRO A 12 11.99 0.22 -11.89
C PRO A 12 12.09 -0.72 -10.69
N PHE A 13 11.18 -1.68 -10.55
CA PHE A 13 11.22 -2.66 -9.45
C PHE A 13 12.40 -3.62 -9.56
N ALA A 14 12.79 -4.02 -10.78
CA ALA A 14 13.96 -4.88 -11.00
C ALA A 14 15.27 -4.22 -10.56
N ARG A 15 15.33 -2.88 -10.59
CA ARG A 15 16.49 -2.10 -10.13
C ARG A 15 16.52 -1.86 -8.62
N LEU A 16 15.36 -1.94 -7.95
CA LEU A 16 15.21 -1.61 -6.54
C LEU A 16 15.12 -2.83 -5.63
N ILE A 17 14.73 -3.98 -6.17
CA ILE A 17 14.51 -5.22 -5.42
C ILE A 17 15.44 -6.28 -6.00
N GLU A 18 16.42 -6.69 -5.21
CA GLU A 18 17.30 -7.81 -5.56
C GLU A 18 16.47 -9.09 -5.78
N GLY A 19 16.71 -9.77 -6.91
CA GLY A 19 15.97 -10.98 -7.26
C GLY A 19 14.50 -10.74 -7.66
N PHE A 20 14.12 -9.53 -8.07
CA PHE A 20 12.78 -9.29 -8.61
C PHE A 20 12.56 -10.10 -9.89
N ILE A 21 11.47 -10.86 -9.90
CA ILE A 21 11.02 -11.64 -11.06
C ILE A 21 9.59 -11.19 -11.37
N PRO A 22 9.33 -10.70 -12.59
CA PRO A 22 7.98 -10.43 -13.07
C PRO A 22 7.13 -11.69 -13.00
N ARG A 23 5.84 -11.53 -12.66
CA ARG A 23 4.90 -12.64 -12.58
C ARG A 23 3.69 -12.32 -13.42
N ASP A 24 3.29 -13.25 -14.29
CA ASP A 24 2.14 -13.03 -15.19
C ASP A 24 0.86 -12.74 -14.42
N ALA A 25 0.61 -13.45 -13.31
CA ALA A 25 -0.54 -13.20 -12.45
C ALA A 25 -0.53 -11.78 -11.84
N GLN A 26 0.65 -11.25 -11.51
CA GLN A 26 0.80 -9.88 -11.01
C GLN A 26 0.44 -8.86 -12.09
N LEU A 27 0.96 -9.07 -13.31
CA LEU A 27 0.71 -8.21 -14.46
C LEU A 27 -0.76 -8.22 -14.88
N GLN A 28 -1.38 -9.40 -14.94
CA GLN A 28 -2.80 -9.55 -15.26
C GLN A 28 -3.69 -8.83 -14.23
N MET A 29 -3.39 -9.00 -12.94
CA MET A 29 -4.12 -8.31 -11.87
C MET A 29 -3.91 -6.79 -11.96
N ALA A 30 -2.69 -6.32 -12.24
CA ALA A 30 -2.39 -4.89 -12.35
C ALA A 30 -3.17 -4.22 -13.49
N LYS A 31 -3.22 -4.87 -14.66
CA LYS A 31 -4.05 -4.43 -15.80
C LYS A 31 -5.52 -4.37 -15.42
N SER A 32 -6.03 -5.46 -14.84
CA SER A 32 -7.45 -5.55 -14.45
C SER A 32 -7.83 -4.45 -13.45
N VAL A 33 -6.96 -4.15 -12.48
CA VAL A 33 -7.17 -3.06 -11.52
C VAL A 33 -7.12 -1.70 -12.22
N GLY A 34 -6.15 -1.47 -13.11
CA GLY A 34 -6.05 -0.23 -13.89
C GLY A 34 -7.28 0.03 -14.75
N ASP A 35 -7.78 -1.01 -15.43
CA ASP A 35 -9.01 -0.95 -16.23
C ASP A 35 -10.24 -0.67 -15.36
N ALA A 36 -10.34 -1.32 -14.20
CA ALA A 36 -11.45 -1.10 -13.28
C ALA A 36 -11.47 0.34 -12.74
N LEU A 37 -10.31 0.89 -12.36
CA LEU A 37 -10.16 2.27 -11.91
C LEU A 37 -10.50 3.28 -13.01
N SER A 38 -10.02 3.05 -14.24
CA SER A 38 -10.22 3.97 -15.36
C SER A 38 -11.66 3.99 -15.85
N ASN A 39 -12.36 2.85 -15.75
CA ASN A 39 -13.73 2.70 -16.23
C ASN A 39 -14.79 2.70 -15.12
N ALA A 40 -14.41 3.00 -13.87
CA ALA A 40 -15.28 2.96 -12.69
C ALA A 40 -16.06 1.63 -12.54
N LYS A 41 -15.40 0.49 -12.80
CA LYS A 41 -15.98 -0.85 -12.72
C LYS A 41 -15.64 -1.52 -11.39
N VAL A 42 -16.48 -2.48 -10.99
CA VAL A 42 -16.17 -3.39 -9.88
C VAL A 42 -15.35 -4.56 -10.41
N LEU A 43 -14.23 -4.84 -9.75
CA LEU A 43 -13.38 -6.00 -10.01
C LEU A 43 -13.35 -6.90 -8.77
N VAL A 44 -13.57 -8.20 -8.99
CA VAL A 44 -13.30 -9.24 -7.99
C VAL A 44 -12.15 -10.08 -8.53
N ALA A 45 -11.07 -10.20 -7.76
CA ALA A 45 -9.88 -10.95 -8.14
C ALA A 45 -9.40 -11.80 -6.96
N GLU A 46 -9.10 -13.06 -7.24
CA GLU A 46 -8.41 -13.95 -6.30
C GLU A 46 -6.92 -13.95 -6.62
N ALA A 47 -6.08 -13.69 -5.60
CA ALA A 47 -4.64 -13.70 -5.74
C ALA A 47 -4.02 -14.47 -4.58
N GLY A 48 -3.40 -15.61 -4.90
CA GLY A 48 -2.69 -16.44 -3.93
C GLY A 48 -1.55 -15.72 -3.21
N THR A 49 -1.02 -16.32 -2.16
CA THR A 49 0.20 -15.81 -1.50
C THR A 49 1.39 -15.83 -2.47
N GLY A 50 2.30 -14.86 -2.35
CA GLY A 50 3.48 -14.78 -3.23
C GLY A 50 3.24 -14.26 -4.66
N THR A 51 1.98 -14.05 -5.08
CA THR A 51 1.63 -13.51 -6.41
C THR A 51 2.04 -12.05 -6.63
N GLY A 52 2.46 -11.33 -5.58
CA GLY A 52 2.77 -9.91 -5.69
C GLY A 52 1.55 -8.99 -5.72
N LYS A 53 0.40 -9.45 -5.17
CA LYS A 53 -0.88 -8.74 -5.11
C LYS A 53 -0.79 -7.27 -4.68
N THR A 54 0.11 -6.97 -3.72
CA THR A 54 0.27 -5.61 -3.20
C THR A 54 0.70 -4.63 -4.30
N PHE A 55 1.69 -4.99 -5.11
CA PHE A 55 2.13 -4.09 -6.18
C PHE A 55 1.13 -4.07 -7.33
N ALA A 56 0.45 -5.20 -7.58
CA ALA A 56 -0.57 -5.30 -8.60
C ALA A 56 -1.70 -4.28 -8.40
N TYR A 57 -2.15 -4.03 -7.16
CA TYR A 57 -3.14 -2.96 -6.92
C TYR A 57 -2.52 -1.58 -6.69
N LEU A 58 -1.33 -1.48 -6.08
CA LEU A 58 -0.73 -0.17 -5.75
C LEU A 58 -0.22 0.58 -6.98
N VAL A 59 0.41 -0.11 -7.94
CA VAL A 59 0.96 0.51 -9.14
C VAL A 59 -0.12 1.26 -9.93
N PRO A 60 -1.21 0.60 -10.39
CA PRO A 60 -2.28 1.30 -11.10
C PRO A 60 -2.99 2.33 -10.20
N ALA A 61 -3.16 2.07 -8.89
CA ALA A 61 -3.76 3.04 -7.99
C ALA A 61 -2.99 4.36 -7.92
N LEU A 62 -1.66 4.31 -7.79
CA LEU A 62 -0.82 5.51 -7.71
C LEU A 62 -0.68 6.22 -9.06
N LEU A 63 -0.74 5.48 -10.17
CA LEU A 63 -0.69 6.06 -11.53
C LEU A 63 -2.03 6.65 -11.98
N SER A 64 -3.14 6.25 -11.35
CA SER A 64 -4.48 6.70 -11.73
C SER A 64 -4.69 8.21 -11.61
N GLY A 65 -3.89 8.89 -10.76
CA GLY A 65 -4.11 10.30 -10.40
C GLY A 65 -5.39 10.55 -9.59
N GLN A 66 -6.12 9.49 -9.22
CA GLN A 66 -7.36 9.57 -8.45
C GLN A 66 -7.09 9.45 -6.95
N LYS A 67 -8.07 9.87 -6.14
CA LYS A 67 -8.05 9.62 -4.70
C LYS A 67 -8.45 8.17 -4.44
N VAL A 68 -7.50 7.35 -4.00
CA VAL A 68 -7.71 5.92 -3.74
C VAL A 68 -7.68 5.61 -2.24
N ILE A 69 -8.62 4.77 -1.78
CA ILE A 69 -8.62 4.19 -0.43
C ILE A 69 -8.25 2.72 -0.55
N VAL A 70 -7.21 2.32 0.17
CA VAL A 70 -6.83 0.90 0.31
C VAL A 70 -7.26 0.43 1.70
N SER A 71 -8.11 -0.60 1.74
CA SER A 71 -8.55 -1.26 2.97
C SER A 71 -7.92 -2.65 3.07
N THR A 72 -7.55 -3.07 4.28
CA THR A 72 -6.92 -4.38 4.54
C THR A 72 -7.40 -4.97 5.86
N GLY A 73 -7.25 -6.29 6.02
CA GLY A 73 -7.92 -7.05 7.07
C GLY A 73 -7.42 -6.82 8.50
N THR A 74 -6.17 -6.37 8.69
CA THR A 74 -5.60 -6.16 10.05
C THR A 74 -4.72 -4.92 10.13
N LYS A 75 -4.53 -4.40 11.34
CA LYS A 75 -3.62 -3.27 11.61
C LYS A 75 -2.19 -3.57 11.21
N ASN A 76 -1.71 -4.79 11.46
CA ASN A 76 -0.35 -5.20 11.11
C ASN A 76 -0.15 -5.22 9.58
N LEU A 77 -1.14 -5.70 8.82
CA LEU A 77 -1.10 -5.63 7.36
C LEU A 77 -1.14 -4.18 6.87
N GLN A 78 -1.91 -3.32 7.54
CA GLN A 78 -1.97 -1.90 7.25
C GLN A 78 -0.61 -1.21 7.50
N ASP A 79 0.05 -1.52 8.61
CA ASP A 79 1.35 -0.99 8.98
C ASP A 79 2.45 -1.49 8.03
N GLN A 80 2.43 -2.77 7.65
CA GLN A 80 3.34 -3.30 6.63
C GLN A 80 3.16 -2.57 5.29
N LEU A 81 1.90 -2.41 4.85
CA LEU A 81 1.58 -1.70 3.61
C LEU A 81 2.12 -0.26 3.66
N PHE A 82 1.89 0.45 4.76
CA PHE A 82 2.23 1.87 4.91
C PHE A 82 3.72 2.13 5.11
N GLN A 83 4.42 1.30 5.88
CA GLN A 83 5.82 1.51 6.24
C GLN A 83 6.81 0.87 5.27
N LYS A 84 6.41 -0.18 4.56
CA LYS A 84 7.31 -0.95 3.68
C LYS A 84 6.89 -0.88 2.22
N ASP A 85 5.69 -1.35 1.90
CA ASP A 85 5.29 -1.58 0.51
C ASP A 85 5.04 -0.25 -0.24
N LEU A 86 4.31 0.69 0.37
CA LEU A 86 4.00 2.00 -0.21
C LEU A 86 5.26 2.85 -0.49
N PRO A 87 6.21 3.02 0.45
CA PRO A 87 7.44 3.76 0.18
C PRO A 87 8.25 3.17 -0.98
N LEU A 88 8.31 1.84 -1.08
CA LEU A 88 9.01 1.14 -2.15
C LEU A 88 8.35 1.40 -3.51
N VAL A 89 7.03 1.25 -3.61
CA VAL A 89 6.29 1.52 -4.85
C VAL A 89 6.38 2.99 -5.25
N LYS A 90 6.25 3.93 -4.30
CA LYS A 90 6.42 5.37 -4.58
C LYS A 90 7.81 5.68 -5.11
N LYS A 91 8.85 5.09 -4.51
CA LYS A 91 10.24 5.26 -4.96
C LYS A 91 10.44 4.68 -6.37
N ALA A 92 9.85 3.52 -6.66
CA ALA A 92 9.93 2.89 -7.98
C ALA A 92 9.26 3.73 -9.07
N LEU A 93 8.12 4.32 -8.76
CA LEU A 93 7.34 5.10 -9.71
C LEU A 93 7.80 6.56 -9.83
N GLY A 94 8.53 7.09 -8.84
CA GLY A 94 8.96 8.48 -8.81
C GLY A 94 7.79 9.48 -8.71
N VAL A 95 6.64 9.05 -8.18
CA VAL A 95 5.41 9.86 -8.14
C VAL A 95 5.28 10.65 -6.83
N PRO A 96 4.94 11.95 -6.88
CA PRO A 96 4.76 12.80 -5.70
C PRO A 96 3.36 12.62 -5.11
N VAL A 97 3.04 11.40 -4.64
CA VAL A 97 1.71 11.10 -4.06
C VAL A 97 1.73 11.33 -2.54
N GLU A 98 0.74 12.05 -2.01
CA GLU A 98 0.50 12.11 -0.57
C GLU A 98 -0.24 10.87 -0.08
N VAL A 99 0.21 10.30 1.03
CA VAL A 99 -0.41 9.10 1.61
C VAL A 99 -0.57 9.28 3.11
N ALA A 100 -1.76 8.97 3.62
CA ALA A 100 -2.08 9.06 5.03
C ALA A 100 -2.59 7.70 5.54
N LEU A 101 -2.30 7.40 6.80
CA LEU A 101 -2.71 6.18 7.48
C LEU A 101 -3.95 6.46 8.34
N LEU A 102 -5.08 5.85 7.97
CA LEU A 102 -6.33 5.98 8.72
C LEU A 102 -6.51 4.79 9.68
N LYS A 103 -6.52 5.06 10.98
CA LYS A 103 -6.87 4.08 12.03
C LYS A 103 -8.10 4.55 12.80
N GLY A 104 -8.78 3.63 13.49
CA GLY A 104 -9.84 4.02 14.43
C GLY A 104 -9.27 4.85 15.59
N ARG A 105 -10.04 5.80 16.12
CA ARG A 105 -9.63 6.74 17.19
C ARG A 105 -8.93 6.07 18.38
N ALA A 106 -9.36 4.88 18.78
CA ALA A 106 -8.77 4.12 19.88
C ALA A 106 -7.31 3.69 19.65
N ASN A 107 -6.76 3.89 18.45
CA ASN A 107 -5.38 3.57 18.08
C ASN A 107 -4.44 4.78 18.11
N TYR A 108 -4.94 5.93 18.58
CA TYR A 108 -4.14 7.13 18.75
C TYR A 108 -4.04 7.45 20.24
N LEU A 109 -2.86 7.92 20.65
CA LEU A 109 -2.64 8.44 22.00
C LEU A 109 -3.51 9.68 22.19
N CYS A 110 -4.28 9.71 23.28
CA CYS A 110 -5.02 10.91 23.67
C CYS A 110 -4.11 11.78 24.55
N PRO A 111 -3.70 12.99 24.09
CA PRO A 111 -2.76 13.82 24.83
C PRO A 111 -3.28 14.19 26.23
N HIS A 112 -4.57 14.51 26.35
CA HIS A 112 -5.20 14.82 27.63
C HIS A 112 -5.16 13.65 28.62
N ARG A 113 -5.41 12.41 28.15
CA ARG A 113 -5.32 11.22 29.02
C ARG A 113 -3.88 10.92 29.41
N LEU A 114 -2.92 11.17 28.52
CA LEU A 114 -1.50 11.04 28.84
C LEU A 114 -1.08 12.03 29.92
N GLU A 115 -1.47 13.30 29.78
CA GLU A 115 -1.18 14.35 30.75
C GLU A 115 -1.70 14.01 32.15
N LEU A 116 -2.98 13.59 32.24
CA LEU A 116 -3.57 13.13 33.50
C LEU A 116 -2.84 11.94 34.12
N ALA A 117 -2.40 10.98 33.31
CA ALA A 117 -1.65 9.82 33.78
C ALA A 117 -0.24 10.21 34.28
N MET A 118 0.40 11.20 33.65
CA MET A 118 1.71 11.72 34.05
C MET A 118 1.63 12.57 35.32
N SER A 119 0.60 13.40 35.48
CA SER A 119 0.41 14.24 36.67
C SER A 119 -0.11 13.45 37.89
N GLY A 120 -0.82 12.35 37.65
CA GLY A 120 -1.48 11.55 38.68
C GLY A 120 -0.57 10.60 39.47
N GLY A 121 0.73 10.52 39.14
CA GLY A 121 1.79 9.89 39.94
C GLY A 121 1.36 8.73 40.84
N ARG A 122 1.00 7.57 40.28
CA ARG A 122 0.82 6.33 41.05
C ARG A 122 1.71 5.23 40.48
N PHE A 123 2.97 5.25 40.90
CA PHE A 123 3.69 4.01 41.17
C PHE A 123 3.39 3.66 42.63
N GLN A 124 2.35 2.86 42.88
CA GLN A 124 2.33 2.05 44.08
C GLN A 124 3.22 0.84 43.78
N SER A 125 4.34 0.78 44.48
CA SER A 125 5.19 -0.42 44.63
C SER A 125 4.36 -1.63 45.02
#